data_AF-A0AAD2ARI1-F1
#
_entry.id   AF-A0AAD2ARI1-F1
#
_cell.length_a   1.000
_cell.length_b   1.000
_cell.length_c   1.000
_cell.angle_alpha   90.00
_cell.angle_beta   90.00
_cell.angle_gamma   90.00
#
_symmetry.space_group_name_H-M   'P 1'
#
loop_
_entity.id
_entity.type
_entity.pdbx_description
1 polymer ?
#
loop_
_entity_poly.entity_id
_entity_poly.type
_entity_poly.pdbx_seq_one_letter_code
_entity_poly.pdbx_strand_id
1 'polypeptide(L)'
;MVRRRLSSLSKSALKVAHDCVSDVPNARIVFASRHGELRRTAGILADIEDGQPVSPTAFSLSVLNAMTGVFGIARGDISAAIAVSAGPATLGLALLEAHAQYVSDPTAPVLLVYADEPADARFGTVADEVDACALAILLDAAAPASLVCSHGPAGALPAPAGDMATQSRAVLHCLSSRSSSAWQHTGGTWAWQWREGAWQPH
;
A
#
# COMPACT_ATOMS: atom_id res chain seq x y z
N MET A 1 -6.29 -9.60 22.18
CA MET A 1 -7.69 -9.92 21.78
C MET A 1 -7.99 -9.52 20.32
N VAL A 2 -7.49 -8.38 19.82
CA VAL A 2 -7.73 -7.86 18.43
C VAL A 2 -7.20 -8.78 17.32
N ARG A 3 -6.01 -9.38 17.49
CA ARG A 3 -5.32 -10.18 16.45
C ARG A 3 -6.13 -11.36 15.87
N ARG A 4 -7.07 -11.94 16.63
CA ARG A 4 -7.92 -13.06 16.16
C ARG A 4 -9.05 -12.61 15.22
N ARG A 5 -9.41 -11.32 15.22
CA ARG A 5 -10.52 -10.75 14.44
C ARG A 5 -10.08 -10.17 13.09
N LEU A 6 -8.77 -10.07 12.87
CA LEU A 6 -8.16 -9.55 11.66
C LEU A 6 -8.11 -10.59 10.54
N SER A 7 -8.26 -10.13 9.30
CA SER A 7 -8.08 -10.91 8.07
C SER A 7 -6.60 -11.31 7.90
N SER A 8 -6.30 -12.19 6.94
CA SER A 8 -4.92 -12.47 6.51
C SER A 8 -4.23 -11.20 6.02
N LEU A 9 -4.92 -10.42 5.19
CA LEU A 9 -4.45 -9.15 4.66
C LEU A 9 -4.04 -8.18 5.77
N SER A 10 -4.98 -7.90 6.69
CA SER A 10 -4.75 -7.02 7.83
C SER A 10 -3.57 -7.48 8.70
N LYS A 11 -3.42 -8.80 8.91
CA LYS A 11 -2.30 -9.34 9.69
C LYS A 11 -0.97 -9.11 8.99
N SER A 12 -0.88 -9.36 7.69
CA SER A 12 0.33 -9.13 6.91
C SER A 12 0.70 -7.65 6.87
N ALA A 13 -0.28 -6.77 6.63
CA ALA A 13 -0.10 -5.33 6.64
C ALA A 13 0.39 -4.81 7.99
N LEU A 14 -0.23 -5.21 9.11
CA LEU A 14 0.22 -4.82 10.45
C LEU A 14 1.61 -5.35 10.77
N LYS A 15 1.96 -6.56 10.30
CA LYS A 15 3.28 -7.15 10.53
C LYS A 15 4.37 -6.32 9.85
N VAL A 16 4.24 -6.05 8.54
CA VAL A 16 5.25 -5.27 7.81
C VAL A 16 5.34 -3.84 8.33
N ALA A 17 4.19 -3.23 8.68
CA ALA A 17 4.15 -1.92 9.29
C ALA A 17 4.90 -1.90 10.63
N HIS A 18 4.59 -2.83 11.53
CA HIS A 18 5.21 -2.91 12.85
C HIS A 18 6.72 -3.14 12.76
N ASP A 19 7.17 -4.04 11.88
CA ASP A 19 8.60 -4.29 11.69
C ASP A 19 9.33 -3.03 11.19
N CYS A 20 8.73 -2.32 10.22
CA CYS A 20 9.33 -1.18 9.54
C CYS A 20 9.53 0.04 10.45
N VAL A 21 8.65 0.24 11.43
CA VAL A 21 8.72 1.37 12.39
C VAL A 21 8.90 0.91 13.83
N SER A 22 9.58 -0.21 14.05
CA SER A 22 9.82 -0.76 15.39
C SER A 22 10.54 0.24 16.31
N ASP A 23 11.49 1.00 15.78
CA ASP A 23 12.27 2.01 16.51
C ASP A 23 11.80 3.46 16.33
N VAL A 24 10.74 3.67 15.52
CA VAL A 24 10.19 5.01 15.25
C VAL A 24 8.95 5.18 16.11
N PRO A 25 8.90 6.08 17.10
CA PRO A 25 7.79 6.14 18.06
C PRO A 25 6.48 6.66 17.45
N ASN A 26 6.56 7.64 16.54
CA ASN A 26 5.41 8.24 15.87
C ASN A 26 5.68 8.33 14.37
N ALA A 27 4.75 7.88 13.54
CA ALA A 27 4.85 8.02 12.10
C ALA A 27 3.47 8.26 11.48
N ARG A 28 3.39 9.24 10.57
CA ARG A 28 2.19 9.41 9.74
C ARG A 28 2.03 8.17 8.87
N ILE A 29 0.82 7.68 8.66
CA ILE A 29 0.58 6.45 7.89
C ILE A 29 -0.26 6.71 6.65
N VAL A 30 0.22 6.20 5.51
CA VAL A 30 -0.55 6.05 4.28
C VAL A 30 -0.77 4.56 4.08
N PHE A 31 -1.97 4.07 4.39
CA PHE A 31 -2.35 2.70 4.05
C PHE A 31 -2.89 2.66 2.62
N ALA A 32 -2.53 1.64 1.85
CA ALA A 32 -2.91 1.53 0.45
C ALA A 32 -3.32 0.11 0.11
N SER A 33 -4.48 -0.03 -0.53
CA SER A 33 -4.99 -1.30 -1.03
C SER A 33 -6.02 -1.02 -2.13
N ARG A 34 -5.89 -1.70 -3.27
CA ARG A 34 -6.86 -1.63 -4.37
C ARG A 34 -8.19 -2.22 -3.90
N HIS A 35 -8.16 -3.44 -3.37
CA HIS A 35 -9.37 -4.17 -3.02
C HIS A 35 -9.75 -4.03 -1.54
N GLY A 36 -8.80 -3.68 -0.67
CA GLY A 36 -9.04 -3.54 0.76
C GLY A 36 -9.56 -4.83 1.38
N GLU A 37 -10.52 -4.72 2.30
CA GLU A 37 -11.14 -5.86 2.98
C GLU A 37 -12.26 -6.51 2.14
N LEU A 38 -12.04 -6.67 0.81
CA LEU A 38 -13.04 -7.16 -0.14
C LEU A 38 -13.65 -8.50 0.29
N ARG A 39 -12.84 -9.46 0.78
CA ARG A 39 -13.34 -10.75 1.27
C ARG A 39 -14.30 -10.61 2.45
N ARG A 40 -14.05 -9.65 3.34
CA ARG A 40 -14.91 -9.36 4.48
C ARG A 40 -16.21 -8.71 4.03
N THR A 41 -16.12 -7.73 3.12
CA THR A 41 -17.29 -7.09 2.52
C THR A 41 -18.16 -8.10 1.78
N ALA A 42 -17.57 -9.01 1.02
CA ALA A 42 -18.28 -10.10 0.35
C ALA A 42 -19.00 -11.02 1.34
N GLY A 43 -18.38 -11.35 2.48
CA GLY A 43 -19.03 -12.11 3.55
C GLY A 43 -20.23 -11.37 4.16
N ILE A 44 -20.10 -10.07 4.41
CA ILE A 44 -21.22 -9.24 4.91
C ILE A 44 -22.39 -9.22 3.93
N LEU A 45 -22.11 -9.11 2.62
CA LEU A 45 -23.15 -9.14 1.59
C LEU A 45 -23.86 -10.50 1.53
N ALA A 46 -23.13 -11.61 1.69
CA ALA A 46 -23.72 -12.94 1.77
C ALA A 46 -24.63 -13.09 3.01
N ASP A 47 -24.18 -12.61 4.18
CA ASP A 47 -25.01 -12.60 5.40
C ASP A 47 -26.34 -11.84 5.17
N ILE A 48 -26.29 -10.70 4.46
CA ILE A 48 -27.50 -9.92 4.13
C ILE A 48 -28.43 -10.69 3.19
N GLU A 49 -27.88 -11.33 2.16
CA GLU A 49 -28.65 -12.15 1.21
C GLU A 49 -29.38 -13.31 1.92
N ASP A 50 -28.71 -13.95 2.88
CA ASP A 50 -29.24 -15.05 3.68
C ASP A 50 -30.13 -14.62 4.85
N GLY A 51 -30.43 -13.31 4.96
CA GLY A 51 -31.24 -12.75 6.06
C GLY A 51 -30.58 -12.86 7.44
N GLN A 52 -29.26 -13.05 7.49
CA GLN A 52 -28.49 -13.13 8.72
C GLN A 52 -28.16 -11.74 9.28
N PRO A 53 -28.05 -11.59 10.60
CA PRO A 53 -27.64 -10.32 11.21
C PRO A 53 -26.17 -10.01 10.87
N VAL A 54 -25.91 -8.81 10.37
CA VAL A 54 -24.55 -8.32 10.11
C VAL A 54 -23.80 -8.10 11.43
N SER A 55 -22.63 -8.71 11.57
CA SER A 55 -21.76 -8.48 12.73
C SER A 55 -21.25 -7.03 12.78
N PRO A 56 -21.50 -6.25 13.85
CA PRO A 56 -20.98 -4.89 13.96
C PRO A 56 -19.46 -4.82 13.90
N THR A 57 -18.78 -5.83 14.46
CA THR A 57 -17.31 -5.91 14.40
C THR A 57 -16.82 -6.20 12.98
N ALA A 58 -17.50 -7.06 12.23
CA ALA A 58 -17.12 -7.32 10.83
C ALA A 58 -17.32 -6.05 10.00
N PHE A 59 -18.44 -5.36 10.17
CA PHE A 59 -18.71 -4.10 9.48
C PHE A 59 -17.68 -3.02 9.82
N SER A 60 -17.34 -2.81 11.09
CA SER A 60 -16.30 -1.83 11.48
C SER A 60 -14.91 -2.14 10.92
N LEU A 61 -14.62 -3.42 10.61
CA LEU A 61 -13.35 -3.85 10.03
C LEU A 61 -13.39 -3.95 8.49
N SER A 62 -14.51 -3.67 7.83
CA SER A 62 -14.62 -3.77 6.35
C SER A 62 -14.24 -2.48 5.62
N VAL A 63 -14.15 -1.36 6.35
CA VAL A 63 -13.71 -0.08 5.77
C VAL A 63 -12.20 -0.08 5.54
N LEU A 64 -11.75 0.53 4.44
CA LEU A 64 -10.34 0.53 4.04
C LEU A 64 -9.41 1.10 5.12
N ASN A 65 -9.87 2.15 5.82
CA ASN A 65 -9.11 2.82 6.87
C ASN A 65 -9.14 2.09 8.23
N ALA A 66 -9.84 0.95 8.37
CA ALA A 66 -9.84 0.19 9.62
C ALA A 66 -8.41 -0.20 10.03
N MET A 67 -7.55 -0.49 9.05
CA MET A 67 -6.16 -0.86 9.24
C MET A 67 -5.34 0.23 9.93
N THR A 68 -5.51 1.49 9.52
CA THR A 68 -4.77 2.60 10.13
C THR A 68 -5.24 2.85 11.56
N GLY A 69 -6.54 2.74 11.82
CA GLY A 69 -7.09 2.83 13.17
C GLY A 69 -6.58 1.72 14.09
N VAL A 70 -6.57 0.46 13.62
CA VAL A 70 -6.03 -0.67 14.40
C VAL A 70 -4.54 -0.49 14.68
N PHE A 71 -3.77 -0.03 13.71
CA PHE A 71 -2.35 0.23 13.86
C PHE A 71 -2.06 1.33 14.90
N GLY A 72 -2.74 2.47 14.79
CA GLY A 72 -2.62 3.58 15.74
C GLY A 72 -2.96 3.17 17.18
N ILE A 73 -4.10 2.48 17.38
CA ILE A 73 -4.51 1.96 18.69
C ILE A 73 -3.47 0.99 19.26
N ALA A 74 -2.92 0.09 18.44
CA ALA A 74 -1.94 -0.90 18.89
C ALA A 74 -0.63 -0.27 19.35
N ARG A 75 -0.27 0.91 18.80
CA ARG A 75 0.95 1.64 19.14
C ARG A 75 0.75 2.79 20.12
N GLY A 76 -0.50 3.22 20.36
CA GLY A 76 -0.77 4.48 21.05
C GLY A 76 -0.34 5.70 20.22
N ASP A 77 -0.26 5.56 18.89
CA ASP A 77 0.17 6.60 17.96
C ASP A 77 -1.05 7.31 17.38
N ILE A 78 -1.10 8.64 17.54
CA ILE A 78 -2.19 9.51 17.09
C ILE A 78 -1.78 10.38 15.89
N SER A 79 -0.65 10.06 15.25
CA SER A 79 -0.18 10.72 14.03
C SER A 79 -1.21 10.63 12.90
N ALA A 80 -1.12 11.56 11.93
CA ALA A 80 -2.02 11.59 10.79
C ALA A 80 -2.04 10.26 10.04
N ALA A 81 -3.23 9.80 9.67
CA ALA A 81 -3.45 8.49 9.10
C ALA A 81 -4.50 8.57 7.99
N ILE A 82 -4.14 8.09 6.80
CA ILE A 82 -5.03 8.07 5.63
C ILE A 82 -5.01 6.70 4.95
N ALA A 83 -6.03 6.45 4.13
CA ALA A 83 -6.11 5.24 3.33
C ALA A 83 -6.41 5.57 1.87
N VAL A 84 -5.69 4.93 0.95
CA VAL A 84 -5.74 5.19 -0.50
C VAL A 84 -6.15 3.93 -1.25
N SER A 85 -7.12 4.07 -2.14
CA SER A 85 -7.46 3.09 -3.18
C SER A 85 -7.69 3.84 -4.49
N ALA A 86 -6.99 3.43 -5.54
CA ALA A 86 -7.01 4.08 -6.85
C ALA A 86 -6.88 3.06 -8.00
N GLY A 87 -7.53 1.90 -7.84
CA GLY A 87 -7.49 0.84 -8.85
C GLY A 87 -6.07 0.27 -9.03
N PRO A 88 -5.68 -0.09 -10.26
CA PRO A 88 -4.33 -0.59 -10.55
C PRO A 88 -3.20 0.37 -10.15
N ALA A 89 -3.43 1.68 -10.11
CA ALA A 89 -2.41 2.69 -9.79
C ALA A 89 -2.24 2.97 -8.29
N THR A 90 -2.89 2.19 -7.41
CA THR A 90 -2.96 2.42 -5.96
C THR A 90 -1.60 2.61 -5.31
N LEU A 91 -0.62 1.73 -5.58
CA LEU A 91 0.69 1.81 -4.93
C LEU A 91 1.48 3.04 -5.38
N GLY A 92 1.46 3.36 -6.68
CA GLY A 92 2.13 4.55 -7.22
C GLY A 92 1.56 5.86 -6.70
N LEU A 93 0.23 5.96 -6.61
CA LEU A 93 -0.44 7.15 -6.06
C LEU A 93 -0.29 7.26 -4.54
N ALA A 94 -0.23 6.14 -3.82
CA ALA A 94 0.06 6.14 -2.40
C ALA A 94 1.53 6.55 -2.10
N LEU A 95 2.48 6.16 -2.96
CA LEU A 95 3.86 6.66 -2.90
C LEU A 95 3.92 8.18 -3.13
N LEU A 96 3.16 8.69 -4.10
CA LEU A 96 3.05 10.13 -4.37
C LEU A 96 2.48 10.88 -3.16
N GLU A 97 1.41 10.37 -2.57
CA GLU A 97 0.79 10.93 -1.37
C GLU A 97 1.75 10.92 -0.17
N ALA A 98 2.44 9.79 0.07
CA ALA A 98 3.44 9.71 1.13
C ALA A 98 4.58 10.71 0.92
N HIS A 99 5.04 10.88 -0.32
CA HIS A 99 6.06 11.87 -0.67
C HIS A 99 5.56 13.31 -0.48
N ALA A 100 4.33 13.62 -0.88
CA ALA A 100 3.73 14.95 -0.69
C ALA A 100 3.63 15.32 0.80
N GLN A 101 3.24 14.36 1.66
CA GLN A 101 3.24 14.54 3.10
C GLN A 101 4.66 14.74 3.66
N TYR A 102 5.62 13.95 3.20
CA TYR A 102 7.03 14.06 3.60
C TYR A 102 7.63 15.42 3.22
N VAL A 103 7.45 15.90 1.99
CA VAL A 103 7.97 17.21 1.56
C VAL A 103 7.33 18.36 2.32
N SER A 104 6.06 18.22 2.69
CA SER A 104 5.33 19.24 3.47
C SER A 104 5.82 19.34 4.92
N ASP A 105 6.37 18.25 5.48
CA ASP A 105 7.04 18.23 6.79
C ASP A 105 8.07 17.09 6.85
N PRO A 106 9.34 17.35 6.50
CA PRO A 106 10.39 16.33 6.49
C PRO A 106 10.81 15.86 7.90
N THR A 107 10.39 16.56 8.96
CA THR A 107 10.73 16.20 10.35
C THR A 107 9.83 15.11 10.91
N ALA A 108 8.67 14.88 10.29
CA ALA A 108 7.74 13.82 10.65
C ALA A 108 7.82 12.67 9.62
N PRO A 109 8.32 11.48 9.98
CA PRO A 109 8.40 10.38 9.03
C PRO A 109 7.02 9.94 8.54
N VAL A 110 6.98 9.40 7.31
CA VAL A 110 5.76 8.88 6.68
C VAL A 110 5.94 7.41 6.35
N LEU A 111 5.13 6.58 6.96
CA LEU A 111 5.04 5.15 6.70
C LEU A 111 4.00 4.88 5.61
N LEU A 112 4.45 4.47 4.44
CA LEU A 112 3.58 3.84 3.45
C LEU A 112 3.44 2.36 3.79
N VAL A 113 2.19 1.87 3.86
CA VAL A 113 1.87 0.45 3.97
C VAL A 113 0.96 0.07 2.82
N TYR A 114 1.47 -0.73 1.89
CA TYR A 114 0.66 -1.34 0.84
C TYR A 114 0.37 -2.79 1.19
N ALA A 115 -0.88 -3.19 1.15
CA ALA A 115 -1.23 -4.59 1.22
C ALA A 115 -2.46 -4.89 0.36
N ASP A 116 -2.40 -5.97 -0.40
CA ASP A 116 -3.50 -6.40 -1.25
C ASP A 116 -3.54 -7.92 -1.38
N GLU A 117 -4.70 -8.41 -1.81
CA GLU A 117 -4.89 -9.80 -2.23
C GLU A 117 -5.83 -9.82 -3.46
N PRO A 118 -5.70 -10.81 -4.36
CA PRO A 118 -6.57 -10.93 -5.52
C PRO A 118 -8.04 -10.90 -5.13
N ALA A 119 -8.90 -10.33 -5.99
CA ALA A 119 -10.33 -10.35 -5.76
C ALA A 119 -10.87 -11.79 -5.74
N ASP A 120 -11.96 -12.01 -5.00
CA ASP A 120 -12.66 -13.30 -5.01
C ASP A 120 -13.19 -13.58 -6.42
N ALA A 121 -12.98 -14.81 -6.91
CA ALA A 121 -13.36 -15.23 -8.26
C ALA A 121 -14.86 -15.01 -8.58
N ARG A 122 -15.73 -14.90 -7.56
CA ARG A 122 -17.15 -14.55 -7.74
C ARG A 122 -17.38 -13.20 -8.42
N PHE A 123 -16.40 -12.29 -8.37
CA PHE A 123 -16.47 -10.97 -9.01
C PHE A 123 -16.00 -10.99 -10.47
N GLY A 124 -15.66 -12.17 -11.00
CA GLY A 124 -15.18 -12.34 -12.37
C GLY A 124 -13.71 -11.99 -12.55
N THR A 125 -13.26 -11.98 -13.80
CA THR A 125 -11.87 -11.68 -14.13
C THR A 125 -11.58 -10.20 -13.98
N VAL A 126 -10.58 -9.87 -13.17
CA VAL A 126 -10.08 -8.50 -12.99
C VAL A 126 -8.86 -8.29 -13.88
N ALA A 127 -8.90 -7.26 -14.72
CA ALA A 127 -7.73 -6.85 -15.50
C ALA A 127 -6.64 -6.29 -14.58
N ASP A 128 -5.38 -6.58 -14.91
CA ASP A 128 -4.18 -6.19 -14.16
C ASP A 128 -4.31 -6.55 -12.68
N GLU A 129 -4.75 -7.78 -12.38
CA GLU A 129 -5.02 -8.21 -11.01
C GLU A 129 -3.76 -8.18 -10.14
N VAL A 130 -3.94 -7.85 -8.87
CA VAL A 130 -2.86 -7.73 -7.89
C VAL A 130 -2.40 -9.11 -7.40
N ASP A 131 -1.10 -9.24 -7.13
CA ASP A 131 -0.59 -10.36 -6.35
C ASP A 131 -0.83 -10.16 -4.86
N ALA A 132 -1.04 -11.25 -4.12
CA ALA A 132 -1.09 -11.19 -2.66
C ALA A 132 0.26 -10.71 -2.11
N CYS A 133 0.28 -9.52 -1.53
CA CYS A 133 1.50 -8.84 -1.13
C CYS A 133 1.25 -7.90 0.04
N ALA A 134 2.26 -7.75 0.91
CA ALA A 134 2.33 -6.66 1.88
C ALA A 134 3.74 -6.05 1.86
N LEU A 135 3.80 -4.73 1.85
CA LEU A 135 5.02 -3.93 1.75
C LEU A 135 4.88 -2.72 2.67
N ALA A 136 5.93 -2.41 3.43
CA ALA A 136 6.04 -1.18 4.18
C ALA A 136 7.31 -0.43 3.75
N ILE A 137 7.18 0.88 3.54
CA ILE A 137 8.28 1.78 3.19
C ILE A 137 8.20 2.99 4.11
N LEU A 138 9.27 3.25 4.85
CA LEU A 138 9.41 4.45 5.67
C LEU A 138 10.13 5.53 4.86
N LEU A 139 9.47 6.68 4.72
CA LEU A 139 10.09 7.90 4.19
C LEU A 139 10.59 8.72 5.37
N ASP A 140 11.90 8.95 5.42
CA ASP A 140 12.59 9.62 6.51
C ASP A 140 13.79 10.42 5.97
N ALA A 141 14.10 11.56 6.60
CA ALA A 141 15.20 12.42 6.19
C ALA A 141 16.60 11.77 6.35
N ALA A 142 16.73 10.81 7.26
CA ALA A 142 17.94 10.02 7.48
C ALA A 142 18.07 8.82 6.52
N ALA A 143 17.15 8.65 5.56
CA ALA A 143 17.21 7.54 4.62
C ALA A 143 18.51 7.55 3.80
N PRO A 144 19.23 6.42 3.71
CA PRO A 144 20.52 6.35 3.00
C PRO A 144 20.38 6.30 1.48
N ALA A 145 19.15 6.21 0.97
CA ALA A 145 18.82 6.06 -0.42
C ALA A 145 17.45 6.68 -0.73
N SER A 146 17.17 6.86 -2.01
CA SER A 146 15.88 7.35 -2.51
C SER A 146 15.32 6.45 -3.60
N LEU A 147 13.99 6.36 -3.61
CA LEU A 147 13.23 5.70 -4.66
C LEU A 147 12.66 6.77 -5.58
N VAL A 148 13.12 6.82 -6.83
CA VAL A 148 12.59 7.75 -7.83
C VAL A 148 11.45 7.08 -8.57
N CYS A 149 10.28 7.71 -8.53
CA CYS A 149 9.08 7.26 -9.20
C CYS A 149 8.74 8.22 -10.34
N SER A 150 8.51 7.69 -11.54
CA SER A 150 8.03 8.46 -12.68
C SER A 150 6.81 7.83 -13.31
N HIS A 151 5.91 8.67 -13.82
CA HIS A 151 4.70 8.25 -14.52
C HIS A 151 4.56 9.07 -15.81
N GLY A 152 4.22 8.42 -16.91
CA GLY A 152 4.01 9.06 -18.19
C GLY A 152 3.18 8.20 -19.14
N PRO A 153 2.81 8.74 -20.33
CA PRO A 153 2.10 7.96 -21.33
C PRO A 153 2.94 6.77 -21.78
N ALA A 154 2.25 5.70 -22.23
CA ALA A 154 2.92 4.49 -22.70
C ALA A 154 3.93 4.82 -23.82
N GLY A 155 5.15 4.29 -23.70
CA GLY A 155 6.23 4.52 -24.66
C GLY A 155 7.00 5.84 -24.50
N ALA A 156 6.63 6.73 -23.57
CA ALA A 156 7.35 7.97 -23.31
C ALA A 156 8.51 7.82 -22.31
N LEU A 157 8.49 6.78 -21.48
CA LEU A 157 9.57 6.46 -20.55
C LEU A 157 10.55 5.46 -21.21
N PRO A 158 11.87 5.56 -20.92
CA PRO A 158 12.84 4.58 -21.37
C PRO A 158 12.39 3.17 -20.96
N ALA A 159 12.47 2.20 -21.87
CA ALA A 159 12.12 0.82 -21.55
C ALA A 159 13.00 0.34 -20.38
N PRO A 160 12.41 -0.07 -19.24
CA PRO A 160 13.18 -0.61 -18.13
C PRO A 160 13.86 -1.92 -18.52
N ALA A 161 14.81 -2.38 -17.70
CA ALA A 161 15.42 -3.71 -17.83
C ALA A 161 14.48 -4.87 -17.42
N GLY A 162 13.17 -4.65 -17.36
CA GLY A 162 12.18 -5.65 -17.00
C GLY A 162 10.78 -5.05 -16.88
N ASP A 163 9.88 -5.47 -17.76
CA ASP A 163 8.45 -5.19 -17.64
C ASP A 163 7.83 -6.21 -16.68
N MET A 164 7.18 -5.72 -15.63
CA MET A 164 6.60 -6.56 -14.58
C MET A 164 5.09 -6.69 -14.76
N ALA A 165 4.52 -7.81 -14.32
CA ALA A 165 3.08 -8.07 -14.44
C ALA A 165 2.20 -7.14 -13.59
N THR A 166 2.72 -6.65 -12.46
CA THR A 166 1.97 -5.82 -11.51
C THR A 166 2.84 -4.69 -10.97
N GLN A 167 2.20 -3.59 -10.54
CA GLN A 167 2.86 -2.45 -9.92
C GLN A 167 3.67 -2.84 -8.68
N SER A 168 3.12 -3.71 -7.82
CA SER A 168 3.79 -4.19 -6.61
C SER A 168 5.04 -5.01 -6.94
N ARG A 169 5.01 -5.84 -7.98
CA ARG A 169 6.20 -6.59 -8.44
C ARG A 169 7.29 -5.67 -9.00
N ALA A 170 6.94 -4.60 -9.72
CA ALA A 170 7.90 -3.60 -10.16
C ALA A 170 8.59 -2.93 -8.97
N VAL A 171 7.81 -2.41 -8.02
CA VAL A 171 8.37 -1.78 -6.82
C VAL A 171 9.26 -2.75 -6.03
N LEU A 172 8.79 -3.97 -5.74
CA LEU A 172 9.57 -4.97 -5.04
C LEU A 172 10.83 -5.39 -5.79
N HIS A 173 10.77 -5.51 -7.12
CA HIS A 173 11.95 -5.77 -7.94
C HIS A 173 12.96 -4.64 -7.76
N CYS A 174 12.54 -3.38 -7.93
CA CYS A 174 13.42 -2.23 -7.77
C CYS A 174 14.07 -2.17 -6.38
N LEU A 175 13.31 -2.42 -5.32
CA LEU A 175 13.81 -2.38 -3.94
C LEU A 175 14.78 -3.52 -3.63
N SER A 176 14.54 -4.73 -4.15
CA SER A 176 15.36 -5.91 -3.87
C SER A 176 16.61 -6.00 -4.74
N SER A 177 16.50 -5.67 -6.03
CA SER A 177 17.60 -5.76 -6.99
C SER A 177 18.40 -4.46 -7.13
N ARG A 178 17.91 -3.36 -6.52
CA ARG A 178 18.44 -1.99 -6.70
C ARG A 178 18.56 -1.59 -8.18
N SER A 179 17.74 -2.20 -9.04
CA SER A 179 17.75 -1.98 -10.48
C SER A 179 16.44 -1.33 -10.94
N SER A 180 16.48 -0.63 -12.08
CA SER A 180 15.31 0.02 -12.63
C SER A 180 14.25 -1.00 -13.07
N SER A 181 12.99 -0.71 -12.78
CA SER A 181 11.84 -1.52 -13.20
C SER A 181 10.73 -0.62 -13.75
N ALA A 182 9.83 -1.16 -14.56
CA ALA A 182 8.59 -0.47 -14.88
C ALA A 182 7.42 -1.45 -14.94
N TRP A 183 6.24 -0.88 -14.93
CA TRP A 183 4.98 -1.57 -15.12
C TRP A 183 4.11 -0.75 -16.06
N GLN A 184 3.62 -1.40 -17.11
CA GLN A 184 2.71 -0.81 -18.08
C GLN A 184 1.27 -1.18 -17.74
N HIS A 185 0.38 -0.20 -17.83
CA HIS A 185 -1.07 -0.39 -17.67
C HIS A 185 -1.83 0.50 -18.65
N THR A 186 -3.14 0.33 -18.72
CA THR A 186 -4.00 1.08 -19.63
C THR A 186 -3.88 2.60 -19.50
N GLY A 187 -3.56 3.12 -18.31
CA GLY A 187 -3.39 4.56 -18.05
C GLY A 187 -1.97 5.10 -18.23
N GLY A 188 -0.98 4.27 -18.62
CA GLY A 188 0.39 4.72 -18.86
C GLY A 188 1.47 3.75 -18.37
N THR A 189 2.68 4.28 -18.19
CA THR A 189 3.82 3.53 -17.66
C THR A 189 4.28 4.18 -16.37
N TRP A 190 4.46 3.35 -15.35
CA TRP A 190 5.14 3.72 -14.12
C TRP A 190 6.53 3.11 -14.11
N ALA A 191 7.55 3.90 -13.78
CA ALA A 191 8.92 3.41 -13.63
C ALA A 191 9.49 3.77 -12.25
N TRP A 192 10.33 2.88 -11.73
CA TRP A 192 11.02 3.03 -10.45
C TRP A 192 12.51 2.84 -10.63
N GLN A 193 13.28 3.69 -9.96
CA GLN A 193 14.73 3.66 -9.95
C GLN A 193 15.24 3.82 -8.53
N TRP A 194 16.15 2.94 -8.13
CA TRP A 194 16.90 3.09 -6.88
C TRP A 194 18.03 4.10 -7.07
N ARG A 195 18.20 5.00 -6.12
CA ARG A 195 19.34 5.92 -6.06
C ARG A 195 19.98 5.86 -4.69
N GLU A 196 21.27 5.57 -4.67
CA GLU A 196 22.08 5.68 -3.44
C GLU A 196 22.23 7.17 -3.07
N GLY A 197 22.22 7.46 -1.77
CA GLY A 197 22.30 8.82 -1.24
C GLY A 197 20.92 9.40 -0.86
N ALA A 198 20.96 10.31 0.12
CA ALA A 198 19.78 11.00 0.59
C ALA A 198 19.11 11.79 -0.55
N TRP A 199 17.78 11.85 -0.52
CA TRP A 199 17.02 12.68 -1.44
C TRP A 199 17.38 14.17 -1.23
N GLN A 200 17.63 14.89 -2.32
CA GLN A 200 17.87 16.33 -2.31
C GLN A 200 16.70 17.03 -3.02
N PRO A 201 16.09 18.07 -2.41
CA PRO A 201 15.11 18.90 -3.10
C PRO A 201 15.80 19.64 -4.27
N HIS A 202 15.17 19.61 -5.45
CA HIS A 202 15.58 20.41 -6.60
C HIS A 202 15.26 21.89 -6.42
#